data_AF-A0A8H4AVI8-F1
#
_entry.id   AF-A0A8H4AVI8-F1
#
_cell.length_a   1.000
_cell.length_b   1.000
_cell.length_c   1.000
_cell.angle_alpha   90.00
_cell.angle_beta   90.00
_cell.angle_gamma   90.00
#
_symmetry.space_group_name_H-M   'P 1'
#
loop_
_entity.id
_entity.type
_entity.pdbx_description
1 polymer ?
#
loop_
_entity_poly.entity_id
_entity_poly.type
_entity_poly.pdbx_seq_one_letter_code
_entity_poly.pdbx_strand_id
1 'polypeptide(L)'
;MYAKPFKLLIILLSVLCVLSLRIAAQQKPPCKNSGQPTCGTGPSEICCAVGEKCLPGPICCPPGLTCGNFCCDNAHQCVVDKCCPKAQCRTDQTCSNGASKKCVCPTGKSECSGKCIDTTSDSSNCGGCGKSCGTGQKCQGGSCVCTTNGQKICGDKCTDTNTDSANCGTCGKQCGTGQKCQGGSCVCTTNGQKICSDKCTDTNTDHDNCGTCGKKCGPGQKCQGGTCSGNCSKGQLSCNGVCTSCETDPLNCGKCGNKCGTGQKCQGGKCTTSCPKGHLSCNGVCTNCETDPLTAESVVLSVAKVKHVNSENVPLVVPKCGNGQICKAGKCSSSCSYGLKKCGNTCANTKTDNNNCGKCGTKCKSNEICQSGKCCQKGKKSEPSKHSGQSEKSKPSKHSGQSYKGKYSNKYDYDDKHNKNNKFWWW
;
A
#
# COMPACT_ATOMS: atom_id res chain seq x y z
N MET A 1 -42.82 -9.06 -85.98
CA MET A 1 -43.63 -8.19 -85.07
C MET A 1 -44.83 -9.01 -84.59
N TYR A 2 -45.32 -8.82 -83.36
CA TYR A 2 -46.30 -9.66 -82.61
C TYR A 2 -45.74 -10.80 -81.73
N ALA A 3 -44.93 -10.45 -80.72
CA ALA A 3 -44.64 -11.35 -79.59
C ALA A 3 -44.48 -10.60 -78.26
N LYS A 4 -45.20 -9.49 -78.07
CA LYS A 4 -45.14 -8.65 -76.86
C LYS A 4 -46.46 -8.41 -76.08
N PRO A 5 -47.69 -8.75 -76.53
CA PRO A 5 -48.87 -8.49 -75.70
C PRO A 5 -49.15 -9.59 -74.66
N PHE A 6 -48.68 -10.83 -74.88
CA PHE A 6 -49.04 -11.96 -74.01
C PHE A 6 -48.36 -11.94 -72.63
N LYS A 7 -47.11 -11.49 -72.53
CA LYS A 7 -46.41 -11.40 -71.23
C LYS A 7 -46.99 -10.30 -70.33
N LEU A 8 -47.43 -9.18 -70.90
CA LEU A 8 -48.04 -8.10 -70.13
C LEU A 8 -49.44 -8.50 -69.63
N LEU A 9 -50.20 -9.24 -70.44
CA LEU A 9 -51.51 -9.77 -70.07
C LEU A 9 -51.43 -10.81 -68.94
N ILE A 10 -50.45 -11.70 -68.97
CA ILE A 10 -50.23 -12.70 -67.90
C ILE A 10 -49.81 -12.02 -66.59
N ILE A 11 -48.96 -10.98 -66.65
CA ILE A 11 -48.56 -10.23 -65.46
C ILE A 11 -49.77 -9.46 -64.89
N LEU A 12 -50.56 -8.79 -65.72
CA LEU A 12 -51.80 -8.11 -65.30
C LEU A 12 -52.82 -9.09 -64.69
N LEU A 13 -53.01 -10.27 -65.30
CA LEU A 13 -53.90 -11.32 -64.76
C LEU A 13 -53.38 -11.88 -63.44
N SER A 14 -52.06 -12.03 -63.27
CA SER A 14 -51.47 -12.49 -62.01
C SER A 14 -51.57 -11.44 -60.90
N VAL A 15 -51.37 -10.15 -61.21
CA VAL A 15 -51.54 -9.05 -60.26
C VAL A 15 -53.00 -8.87 -59.88
N LEU A 16 -53.93 -8.96 -60.84
CA LEU A 16 -55.37 -8.95 -60.57
C LEU A 16 -55.79 -10.17 -59.74
N CYS A 17 -55.25 -11.36 -60.01
CA CYS A 17 -55.53 -12.56 -59.21
C CYS A 17 -55.04 -12.40 -57.76
N VAL A 18 -53.83 -11.88 -57.55
CA VAL A 18 -53.28 -11.62 -56.21
C VAL A 18 -54.04 -10.49 -55.51
N LEU A 19 -54.46 -9.44 -56.23
CA LEU A 19 -55.27 -8.34 -55.67
C LEU A 19 -56.68 -8.82 -55.29
N SER A 20 -57.32 -9.66 -56.11
CA SER A 20 -58.60 -10.31 -55.81
C SER A 20 -58.49 -11.28 -54.64
N LEU A 21 -57.39 -12.02 -54.51
CA LEU A 21 -57.11 -12.89 -53.36
C LEU A 21 -56.87 -12.08 -52.07
N ARG A 22 -56.28 -10.89 -52.15
CA ARG A 22 -56.13 -9.99 -50.99
C ARG A 22 -57.44 -9.31 -50.58
N ILE A 23 -58.30 -8.95 -51.54
CA ILE A 23 -59.63 -8.37 -51.26
C ILE A 23 -60.57 -9.42 -50.64
N ALA A 24 -60.50 -10.68 -51.09
CA ALA A 24 -61.29 -11.78 -50.53
C ALA A 24 -60.86 -12.19 -49.09
N ALA A 25 -59.65 -11.83 -48.66
CA ALA A 25 -59.14 -12.19 -47.34
C ALA A 25 -59.57 -11.25 -46.19
N GLN A 26 -60.29 -10.15 -46.49
CA GLN A 26 -60.68 -9.16 -45.47
C GLN A 26 -62.19 -8.99 -45.24
N GLN A 27 -63.04 -9.80 -45.88
CA GLN A 27 -64.47 -9.80 -45.58
C GLN A 27 -64.94 -11.23 -45.30
N LYS A 28 -65.10 -11.56 -44.01
CA LYS A 28 -65.84 -12.77 -43.61
C LYS A 28 -67.25 -12.66 -44.23
N PRO A 29 -67.77 -13.72 -44.87
CA PRO A 29 -69.07 -13.65 -45.54
C PRO A 29 -70.19 -13.34 -44.52
N PRO A 30 -71.23 -12.57 -44.91
CA PRO A 30 -72.41 -12.37 -44.07
C PRO A 30 -73.07 -13.72 -43.77
N CYS A 31 -73.72 -13.84 -42.61
CA CYS A 31 -74.28 -15.10 -42.15
C CYS A 31 -75.25 -15.66 -43.20
N LYS A 32 -74.93 -16.81 -43.77
CA LYS A 32 -75.62 -17.33 -44.96
C LYS A 32 -76.95 -18.01 -44.62
N ASN A 33 -77.16 -18.42 -43.37
CA ASN A 33 -78.33 -19.19 -42.94
C ASN A 33 -78.99 -18.61 -41.68
N SER A 34 -80.34 -18.59 -41.66
CA SER A 34 -81.16 -18.30 -40.48
C SER A 34 -80.95 -19.37 -39.42
N GLY A 35 -80.05 -19.13 -38.46
CA GLY A 35 -79.72 -20.07 -37.38
C GLY A 35 -78.23 -20.20 -37.05
N GLN A 36 -77.33 -19.54 -37.78
CA GLN A 36 -75.93 -19.48 -37.37
C GLN A 36 -75.77 -18.57 -36.14
N PRO A 37 -75.04 -19.00 -35.09
CA PRO A 37 -74.73 -18.12 -33.97
C PRO A 37 -73.85 -16.96 -34.43
N THR A 38 -74.16 -15.74 -34.01
CA THR A 38 -73.31 -14.57 -34.25
C THR A 38 -72.56 -14.16 -32.99
N CYS A 39 -71.32 -13.73 -33.17
CA CYS A 39 -70.29 -13.70 -32.14
C CYS A 39 -69.61 -12.31 -32.20
N GLY A 40 -69.79 -11.48 -31.16
CA GLY A 40 -69.30 -10.08 -31.12
C GLY A 40 -70.43 -9.03 -31.16
N THR A 41 -70.06 -7.76 -31.30
CA THR A 41 -71.03 -6.64 -31.45
C THR A 41 -70.56 -5.64 -32.52
N GLY A 42 -71.52 -4.98 -33.17
CA GLY A 42 -71.27 -3.94 -34.16
C GLY A 42 -70.47 -4.43 -35.38
N PRO A 43 -69.54 -3.63 -35.93
CA PRO A 43 -68.82 -3.97 -37.17
C PRO A 43 -67.82 -5.12 -37.02
N SER A 44 -67.63 -5.62 -35.79
CA SER A 44 -66.72 -6.73 -35.49
C SER A 44 -67.43 -8.08 -35.39
N GLU A 45 -68.76 -8.13 -35.55
CA GLU A 45 -69.56 -9.35 -35.47
C GLU A 45 -69.14 -10.39 -36.53
N ILE A 46 -69.01 -11.65 -36.11
CA ILE A 46 -68.66 -12.77 -36.99
C ILE A 46 -69.68 -13.90 -36.85
N CYS A 47 -69.90 -14.63 -37.95
CA CYS A 47 -70.77 -15.80 -37.96
C CYS A 47 -69.99 -17.06 -37.59
N CYS A 48 -70.43 -17.74 -36.54
CA CYS A 48 -69.90 -19.03 -36.11
C CYS A 48 -70.47 -20.17 -37.00
N ALA A 49 -69.71 -21.23 -37.26
CA ALA A 49 -70.20 -22.44 -37.94
C ALA A 49 -71.18 -23.22 -37.04
N VAL A 50 -72.00 -24.09 -37.64
CA VAL A 50 -72.97 -24.89 -36.88
C VAL A 50 -72.25 -25.77 -35.86
N GLY A 51 -72.62 -25.66 -34.59
CA GLY A 51 -72.02 -26.38 -33.47
C GLY A 51 -70.86 -25.65 -32.77
N GLU A 52 -70.35 -24.55 -33.33
CA GLU A 52 -69.34 -23.74 -32.65
C GLU A 52 -69.96 -22.90 -31.53
N LYS A 53 -69.21 -22.73 -30.44
CA LYS A 53 -69.60 -21.88 -29.31
C LYS A 53 -69.07 -20.46 -29.50
N CYS A 54 -69.91 -19.47 -29.22
CA CYS A 54 -69.51 -18.07 -29.13
C CYS A 54 -68.74 -17.83 -27.81
N LEU A 55 -67.57 -17.19 -27.87
CA LEU A 55 -66.83 -16.71 -26.70
C LEU A 55 -66.80 -15.18 -26.66
N PRO A 56 -66.40 -14.52 -25.55
CA PRO A 56 -66.31 -13.07 -25.49
C PRO A 56 -65.47 -12.47 -26.64
N GLY A 57 -66.05 -11.54 -27.39
CA GLY A 57 -65.47 -10.98 -28.61
C GLY A 57 -65.84 -11.76 -29.89
N PRO A 58 -65.23 -11.43 -31.03
CA PRO A 58 -65.49 -12.13 -32.29
C PRO A 58 -64.67 -13.42 -32.37
N ILE A 59 -65.00 -14.40 -31.53
CA ILE A 59 -64.32 -15.70 -31.45
C ILE A 59 -65.35 -16.84 -31.56
N CYS A 60 -65.20 -17.64 -32.62
CA CYS A 60 -65.91 -18.91 -32.79
C CYS A 60 -65.03 -20.06 -32.28
N CYS A 61 -65.54 -20.92 -31.40
CA CYS A 61 -64.78 -22.05 -30.88
C CYS A 61 -65.37 -23.40 -31.32
N PRO A 62 -64.58 -24.30 -31.92
CA PRO A 62 -65.05 -25.62 -32.31
C PRO A 62 -65.59 -26.45 -31.14
N PRO A 63 -66.54 -27.37 -31.39
CA PRO A 63 -67.04 -28.30 -30.38
C PRO A 63 -65.90 -29.03 -29.66
N GLY A 64 -65.97 -29.12 -28.33
CA GLY A 64 -65.00 -29.85 -27.51
C GLY A 64 -63.68 -29.10 -27.20
N LEU A 65 -63.48 -27.88 -27.72
CA LEU A 65 -62.27 -27.07 -27.47
C LEU A 65 -62.50 -25.89 -26.52
N THR A 66 -63.68 -25.78 -25.92
CA THR A 66 -64.04 -24.68 -25.02
C THR A 66 -63.50 -24.91 -23.61
N CYS A 67 -62.80 -23.92 -23.05
CA CYS A 67 -62.23 -23.94 -21.69
C CYS A 67 -62.52 -22.62 -20.98
N GLY A 68 -63.56 -22.57 -20.13
CA GLY A 68 -64.07 -21.32 -19.58
C GLY A 68 -64.46 -20.34 -20.70
N ASN A 69 -63.81 -19.16 -20.72
CA ASN A 69 -63.95 -18.13 -21.76
C ASN A 69 -62.91 -18.23 -22.90
N PHE A 70 -62.12 -19.30 -22.96
CA PHE A 70 -61.04 -19.49 -23.94
C PHE A 70 -61.32 -20.63 -24.92
N CYS A 71 -60.79 -20.50 -26.14
CA CYS A 71 -60.79 -21.57 -27.14
C CYS A 71 -59.40 -22.21 -27.27
N CYS A 72 -59.31 -23.50 -26.94
CA CYS A 72 -58.09 -24.28 -27.11
C CYS A 72 -57.97 -24.79 -28.56
N ASP A 73 -56.81 -25.35 -28.91
CA ASP A 73 -56.63 -26.07 -30.18
C ASP A 73 -56.26 -27.53 -29.90
N ASN A 74 -56.15 -28.34 -30.94
CA ASN A 74 -55.85 -29.77 -30.81
C ASN A 74 -54.44 -30.07 -30.28
N ALA A 75 -53.54 -29.10 -30.08
CA ALA A 75 -52.25 -29.29 -29.40
C ALA A 75 -52.32 -28.97 -27.90
N HIS A 76 -53.43 -28.41 -27.42
CA HIS A 76 -53.62 -27.96 -26.04
C HIS A 76 -54.81 -28.65 -25.37
N GLN A 77 -54.84 -28.63 -24.05
CA GLN A 77 -55.88 -29.18 -23.20
C GLN A 77 -56.35 -28.15 -22.18
N CYS A 78 -57.58 -28.28 -21.70
CA CYS A 78 -58.17 -27.38 -20.71
C CYS A 78 -57.69 -27.70 -19.29
N VAL A 79 -57.16 -26.71 -18.58
CA VAL A 79 -56.78 -26.80 -17.16
C VAL A 79 -57.25 -25.52 -16.45
N VAL A 80 -58.29 -25.63 -15.62
CA VAL A 80 -58.86 -24.52 -14.80
C VAL A 80 -58.98 -23.22 -15.60
N ASP A 81 -59.89 -23.20 -16.57
CA ASP A 81 -60.16 -22.05 -17.46
C ASP A 81 -58.94 -21.52 -18.23
N LYS A 82 -57.93 -22.38 -18.51
CA LYS A 82 -56.76 -22.05 -19.34
C LYS A 82 -56.44 -23.16 -20.34
N CYS A 83 -55.91 -22.78 -21.50
CA CYS A 83 -55.41 -23.72 -22.50
C CYS A 83 -53.92 -23.98 -22.32
N CYS A 84 -53.55 -25.23 -22.03
CA CYS A 84 -52.18 -25.63 -21.70
C CYS A 84 -51.69 -26.72 -22.65
N PRO A 85 -50.38 -26.87 -22.90
CA PRO A 85 -49.88 -27.92 -23.77
C PRO A 85 -50.38 -29.31 -23.31
N LYS A 86 -50.72 -30.18 -24.27
CA LYS A 86 -51.17 -31.56 -23.98
C LYS A 86 -50.15 -32.35 -23.14
N ALA A 87 -48.85 -32.13 -23.39
CA ALA A 87 -47.80 -32.51 -22.46
C ALA A 87 -47.84 -31.52 -21.29
N GLN A 88 -48.54 -31.89 -20.22
CA GLN A 88 -48.78 -31.06 -19.05
C GLN A 88 -47.53 -30.35 -18.53
N CYS A 89 -47.75 -29.20 -17.90
CA CYS A 89 -46.68 -28.49 -17.22
C CYS A 89 -46.10 -29.33 -16.08
N ARG A 90 -44.79 -29.15 -15.86
CA ARG A 90 -44.14 -29.73 -14.68
C ARG A 90 -44.82 -29.22 -13.41
N THR A 91 -44.63 -29.93 -12.31
CA THR A 91 -45.24 -29.61 -11.01
C THR A 91 -44.86 -28.23 -10.46
N ASP A 92 -43.76 -27.65 -10.95
CA ASP A 92 -43.24 -26.34 -10.54
C ASP A 92 -43.61 -25.20 -11.51
N GLN A 93 -44.33 -25.50 -12.59
CA GLN A 93 -44.73 -24.55 -13.62
C GLN A 93 -46.23 -24.24 -13.55
N THR A 94 -46.62 -23.14 -14.19
CA THR A 94 -48.00 -22.75 -14.40
C THR A 94 -48.27 -22.48 -15.87
N CYS A 95 -49.53 -22.54 -16.23
CA CYS A 95 -49.98 -22.24 -17.58
C CYS A 95 -50.20 -20.73 -17.72
N SER A 96 -49.48 -20.10 -18.66
CA SER A 96 -49.59 -18.67 -18.91
C SER A 96 -51.01 -18.30 -19.36
N ASN A 97 -51.61 -17.25 -18.79
CA ASN A 97 -52.86 -16.69 -19.31
C ASN A 97 -52.64 -16.10 -20.72
N GLY A 98 -53.57 -16.32 -21.64
CA GLY A 98 -53.58 -15.67 -22.95
C GLY A 98 -53.01 -16.49 -24.12
N ALA A 99 -52.68 -15.80 -25.21
CA ALA A 99 -52.41 -16.38 -26.54
C ALA A 99 -51.19 -17.31 -26.65
N SER A 100 -50.28 -17.27 -25.67
CA SER A 100 -49.01 -18.01 -25.73
C SER A 100 -49.13 -19.48 -25.36
N LYS A 101 -50.22 -19.93 -24.69
CA LYS A 101 -50.56 -21.33 -24.36
C LYS A 101 -49.35 -22.21 -23.96
N LYS A 102 -48.41 -21.67 -23.18
CA LYS A 102 -47.14 -22.32 -22.82
C LYS A 102 -47.03 -22.54 -21.31
N CYS A 103 -46.22 -23.53 -20.93
CA CYS A 103 -45.79 -23.70 -19.55
C CYS A 103 -44.72 -22.66 -19.22
N VAL A 104 -44.92 -21.94 -18.13
CA VAL A 104 -44.05 -20.87 -17.64
C VAL A 104 -43.83 -21.00 -16.15
N CYS A 105 -42.74 -20.46 -15.64
CA CYS A 105 -42.56 -20.38 -14.19
C CYS A 105 -43.60 -19.43 -13.57
N PRO A 106 -44.06 -19.72 -12.34
CA PRO A 106 -44.90 -18.80 -11.58
C PRO A 106 -44.26 -17.41 -11.44
N THR A 107 -45.08 -16.38 -11.22
CA THR A 107 -44.60 -15.03 -10.93
C THR A 107 -43.55 -15.05 -9.80
N GLY A 108 -42.43 -14.36 -10.01
CA GLY A 108 -41.29 -14.33 -9.06
C GLY A 108 -40.30 -15.49 -9.21
N LYS A 109 -40.60 -16.49 -10.04
CA LYS A 109 -39.69 -17.60 -10.36
C LYS A 109 -39.15 -17.51 -11.78
N SER A 110 -37.91 -17.97 -11.97
CA SER A 110 -37.26 -18.05 -13.27
C SER A 110 -36.89 -19.49 -13.60
N GLU A 111 -36.88 -19.82 -14.89
CA GLU A 111 -36.44 -21.13 -15.38
C GLU A 111 -34.91 -21.22 -15.29
N CYS A 112 -34.42 -22.02 -14.34
CA CYS A 112 -33.00 -22.25 -14.09
C CYS A 112 -32.71 -23.74 -14.22
N SER A 113 -31.97 -24.12 -15.27
CA SER A 113 -31.54 -25.51 -15.51
C SER A 113 -32.69 -26.54 -15.44
N GLY A 114 -33.86 -26.20 -16.01
CA GLY A 114 -35.02 -27.10 -16.04
C GLY A 114 -35.90 -27.08 -14.78
N LYS A 115 -35.70 -26.11 -13.87
CA LYS A 115 -36.51 -25.91 -12.65
C LYS A 115 -36.90 -24.46 -12.48
N CYS A 116 -38.08 -24.20 -11.93
CA CYS A 116 -38.53 -22.88 -11.55
C CYS A 116 -37.99 -22.51 -10.16
N ILE A 117 -36.98 -21.64 -10.14
CA ILE A 117 -36.32 -21.17 -8.93
C ILE A 117 -36.83 -19.79 -8.55
N ASP A 118 -37.09 -19.56 -7.26
CA ASP A 118 -37.52 -18.26 -6.74
C ASP A 118 -36.36 -17.27 -6.77
N THR A 119 -36.34 -16.43 -7.80
CA THR A 119 -35.29 -15.42 -7.96
C THR A 119 -35.52 -14.18 -7.10
N THR A 120 -36.59 -14.12 -6.31
CA THR A 120 -36.92 -12.95 -5.48
C THR A 120 -36.47 -13.08 -4.03
N SER A 121 -36.29 -14.31 -3.55
CA SER A 121 -35.93 -14.62 -2.16
C SER A 121 -34.79 -15.63 -2.01
N ASP A 122 -34.47 -16.41 -3.03
CA ASP A 122 -33.34 -17.35 -2.99
C ASP A 122 -32.01 -16.59 -3.08
N SER A 123 -31.21 -16.71 -2.02
CA SER A 123 -29.89 -16.05 -1.94
C SER A 123 -28.86 -16.64 -2.88
N SER A 124 -29.07 -17.84 -3.44
CA SER A 124 -28.20 -18.43 -4.46
C SER A 124 -28.60 -18.05 -5.90
N ASN A 125 -29.79 -17.46 -6.09
CA ASN A 125 -30.38 -17.18 -7.41
C ASN A 125 -31.05 -15.79 -7.45
N CYS A 126 -30.47 -14.79 -6.79
CA CYS A 126 -31.12 -13.52 -6.54
C CYS A 126 -31.16 -12.58 -7.75
N GLY A 127 -32.36 -12.40 -8.30
CA GLY A 127 -32.64 -11.66 -9.53
C GLY A 127 -32.29 -12.43 -10.80
N GLY A 128 -31.85 -13.68 -10.68
CA GLY A 128 -31.49 -14.53 -11.82
C GLY A 128 -30.75 -15.80 -11.41
N CYS A 129 -30.75 -16.79 -12.31
CA CYS A 129 -30.12 -18.09 -12.08
C CYS A 129 -28.62 -17.95 -11.79
N GLY A 130 -28.14 -18.60 -10.73
CA GLY A 130 -26.74 -18.61 -10.32
C GLY A 130 -26.21 -17.29 -9.75
N LYS A 131 -27.04 -16.25 -9.65
CA LYS A 131 -26.65 -14.97 -9.07
C LYS A 131 -26.72 -15.04 -7.54
N SER A 132 -25.66 -15.55 -6.93
CA SER A 132 -25.58 -15.66 -5.48
C SER A 132 -25.28 -14.31 -4.82
N CYS A 133 -25.95 -14.05 -3.70
CA CYS A 133 -25.62 -12.92 -2.83
C CYS A 133 -24.35 -13.21 -2.03
N GLY A 134 -23.51 -12.18 -1.86
CA GLY A 134 -22.25 -12.31 -1.16
C GLY A 134 -22.38 -12.33 0.36
N THR A 135 -21.25 -12.32 1.07
CA THR A 135 -21.23 -12.46 2.54
C THR A 135 -21.97 -11.32 3.25
N GLY A 136 -22.86 -11.68 4.19
CA GLY A 136 -23.67 -10.73 4.94
C GLY A 136 -24.84 -10.12 4.15
N GLN A 137 -25.17 -10.70 2.99
CA GLN A 137 -26.28 -10.29 2.15
C GLN A 137 -27.42 -11.33 2.18
N LYS A 138 -28.63 -10.87 1.87
CA LYS A 138 -29.81 -11.71 1.61
C LYS A 138 -30.47 -11.28 0.31
N CYS A 139 -31.22 -12.18 -0.31
CA CYS A 139 -32.08 -11.79 -1.43
C CYS A 139 -33.38 -11.15 -0.94
N GLN A 140 -33.67 -9.95 -1.43
CA GLN A 140 -34.92 -9.25 -1.15
C GLN A 140 -35.45 -8.60 -2.42
N GLY A 141 -36.61 -9.08 -2.92
CA GLY A 141 -37.23 -8.54 -4.13
C GLY A 141 -36.38 -8.72 -5.39
N GLY A 142 -35.53 -9.76 -5.43
CA GLY A 142 -34.62 -10.04 -6.54
C GLY A 142 -33.35 -9.20 -6.57
N SER A 143 -33.08 -8.46 -5.50
CA SER A 143 -31.81 -7.77 -5.30
C SER A 143 -31.12 -8.24 -4.03
N CYS A 144 -29.80 -8.39 -4.10
CA CYS A 144 -29.01 -8.67 -2.90
C CYS A 144 -28.94 -7.39 -2.07
N VAL A 145 -29.28 -7.51 -0.79
CA VAL A 145 -29.28 -6.40 0.17
C VAL A 145 -28.57 -6.84 1.44
N CYS A 146 -28.06 -5.89 2.23
CA CYS A 146 -27.44 -6.22 3.50
C CYS A 146 -28.44 -6.76 4.51
N THR A 147 -28.03 -7.77 5.28
CA THR A 147 -28.84 -8.32 6.37
C THR A 147 -28.98 -7.33 7.52
N THR A 148 -27.94 -6.51 7.73
CA THR A 148 -27.88 -5.50 8.80
C THR A 148 -28.22 -4.12 8.24
N ASN A 149 -29.19 -3.45 8.87
CA ASN A 149 -29.58 -2.10 8.49
C ASN A 149 -28.41 -1.12 8.67
N GLY A 150 -28.29 -0.16 7.75
CA GLY A 150 -27.24 0.87 7.79
C GLY A 150 -25.91 0.46 7.16
N GLN A 151 -25.70 -0.83 6.86
CA GLN A 151 -24.54 -1.28 6.09
C GLN A 151 -24.75 -1.06 4.58
N LYS A 152 -23.64 -0.89 3.86
CA LYS A 152 -23.63 -0.76 2.40
C LYS A 152 -22.90 -1.95 1.78
N ILE A 153 -23.33 -2.34 0.60
CA ILE A 153 -22.62 -3.35 -0.19
C ILE A 153 -21.37 -2.69 -0.79
N CYS A 154 -20.19 -3.13 -0.35
CA CYS A 154 -18.90 -2.71 -0.88
C CYS A 154 -18.20 -3.94 -1.50
N GLY A 155 -18.29 -4.07 -2.82
CA GLY A 155 -17.91 -5.29 -3.53
C GLY A 155 -18.94 -6.39 -3.30
N ASP A 156 -18.49 -7.54 -2.79
CA ASP A 156 -19.30 -8.72 -2.48
C ASP A 156 -19.68 -8.83 -0.99
N LYS A 157 -19.35 -7.84 -0.17
CA LYS A 157 -19.64 -7.87 1.27
C LYS A 157 -20.40 -6.64 1.76
N CYS A 158 -21.18 -6.84 2.81
CA CYS A 158 -21.76 -5.74 3.56
C CYS A 158 -20.75 -5.13 4.52
N THR A 159 -20.67 -3.80 4.50
CA THR A 159 -19.67 -3.02 5.23
C THR A 159 -20.36 -1.85 5.93
N ASP A 160 -20.04 -1.64 7.20
CA ASP A 160 -20.44 -0.42 7.92
C ASP A 160 -19.45 0.70 7.57
N THR A 161 -19.86 1.56 6.65
CA THR A 161 -19.05 2.70 6.21
C THR A 161 -18.86 3.77 7.30
N ASN A 162 -19.52 3.64 8.46
CA ASN A 162 -19.35 4.58 9.57
C ASN A 162 -18.16 4.25 10.47
N THR A 163 -17.68 3.01 10.42
CA THR A 163 -16.69 2.46 11.35
C THR A 163 -15.55 1.70 10.65
N ASP A 164 -15.76 1.22 9.42
CA ASP A 164 -14.69 0.57 8.65
C ASP A 164 -13.70 1.58 8.07
N SER A 165 -12.47 1.55 8.58
CA SER A 165 -11.36 2.37 8.10
C SER A 165 -10.96 2.13 6.63
N ALA A 166 -11.32 0.99 6.02
CA ALA A 166 -11.07 0.74 4.59
C ALA A 166 -12.19 1.26 3.68
N ASN A 167 -13.36 1.62 4.23
CA ASN A 167 -14.57 2.00 3.49
C ASN A 167 -15.28 3.19 4.14
N CYS A 168 -14.54 4.18 4.61
CA CYS A 168 -15.06 5.22 5.50
C CYS A 168 -15.85 6.30 4.76
N GLY A 169 -17.17 6.31 4.99
CA GLY A 169 -18.19 7.14 4.35
C GLY A 169 -18.71 6.54 3.04
N THR A 170 -17.81 5.98 2.23
CA THR A 170 -18.09 5.33 0.95
C THR A 170 -17.18 4.12 0.73
N CYS A 171 -17.62 3.16 -0.09
CA CYS A 171 -16.82 2.00 -0.45
C CYS A 171 -15.48 2.41 -1.08
N GLY A 172 -14.39 1.74 -0.68
CA GLY A 172 -13.04 1.99 -1.16
C GLY A 172 -12.36 3.25 -0.61
N LYS A 173 -13.04 4.07 0.19
CA LYS A 173 -12.43 5.26 0.81
C LYS A 173 -11.68 4.85 2.08
N GLN A 174 -10.40 4.52 1.92
CA GLN A 174 -9.53 4.15 3.03
C GLN A 174 -9.04 5.38 3.80
N CYS A 175 -9.06 5.30 5.13
CA CYS A 175 -8.45 6.31 6.00
C CYS A 175 -6.93 6.20 6.00
N GLY A 176 -6.25 7.36 6.04
CA GLY A 176 -4.80 7.45 6.01
C GLY A 176 -4.12 7.00 7.30
N THR A 177 -2.78 7.01 7.31
CA THR A 177 -1.99 6.58 8.47
C THR A 177 -2.29 7.42 9.72
N GLY A 178 -2.57 6.75 10.84
CA GLY A 178 -2.92 7.39 12.12
C GLY A 178 -4.37 7.87 12.19
N GLN A 179 -5.22 7.49 11.23
CA GLN A 179 -6.64 7.82 11.21
C GLN A 179 -7.49 6.58 11.51
N LYS A 180 -8.71 6.82 11.99
CA LYS A 180 -9.79 5.82 12.14
C LYS A 180 -11.06 6.34 11.46
N CYS A 181 -11.97 5.44 11.10
CA CYS A 181 -13.30 5.85 10.69
C CYS A 181 -14.19 6.14 11.90
N GLN A 182 -14.81 7.31 11.93
CA GLN A 182 -15.79 7.69 12.95
C GLN A 182 -16.93 8.47 12.29
N GLY A 183 -18.14 7.93 12.35
CA GLY A 183 -19.33 8.58 11.77
C GLY A 183 -19.22 8.79 10.25
N GLY A 184 -18.50 7.91 9.55
CA GLY A 184 -18.30 7.98 8.11
C GLY A 184 -17.24 8.98 7.66
N SER A 185 -16.53 9.60 8.60
CA SER A 185 -15.40 10.48 8.32
C SER A 185 -14.12 9.91 8.90
N CYS A 186 -13.02 10.07 8.16
CA CYS A 186 -11.71 9.74 8.69
C CYS A 186 -11.31 10.82 9.68
N VAL A 187 -10.94 10.40 10.89
CA VAL A 187 -10.54 11.28 11.99
C VAL A 187 -9.24 10.76 12.60
N CYS A 188 -8.50 11.62 13.28
CA CYS A 188 -7.29 11.19 13.96
C CYS A 188 -7.57 10.26 15.13
N THR A 189 -6.74 9.23 15.30
CA THR A 189 -6.82 8.32 16.44
C THR A 189 -6.48 9.02 17.75
N THR A 190 -5.58 10.00 17.68
CA THR A 190 -5.11 10.79 18.81
C THR A 190 -5.85 12.12 18.86
N ASN A 191 -6.45 12.44 20.00
CA ASN A 191 -7.14 13.70 20.22
C ASN A 191 -6.18 14.90 20.07
N GLY A 192 -6.66 15.99 19.50
CA GLY A 192 -5.90 17.23 19.31
C GLY A 192 -5.01 17.28 18.06
N GLN A 193 -4.85 16.15 17.34
CA GLN A 193 -4.19 16.15 16.04
C GLN A 193 -5.17 16.56 14.92
N LYS A 194 -4.63 17.17 13.87
CA LYS A 194 -5.37 17.54 12.66
C LYS A 194 -4.91 16.69 11.48
N ILE A 195 -5.80 16.40 10.56
CA ILE A 195 -5.44 15.75 9.30
C ILE A 195 -4.82 16.82 8.39
N CYS A 196 -3.53 16.68 8.11
CA CYS A 196 -2.80 17.52 7.16
C CYS A 196 -2.37 16.65 5.97
N SER A 197 -2.82 17.04 4.77
CA SER A 197 -2.83 16.16 3.59
C SER A 197 -3.59 14.86 3.91
N ASP A 198 -2.90 13.75 4.19
CA ASP A 198 -3.51 12.46 4.53
C ASP A 198 -2.96 11.84 5.81
N LYS A 199 -2.34 12.65 6.68
CA LYS A 199 -1.72 12.18 7.92
C LYS A 199 -2.15 13.01 9.11
N CYS A 200 -2.36 12.34 10.23
CA CYS A 200 -2.55 13.01 11.51
C CYS A 200 -1.27 13.68 11.98
N THR A 201 -1.38 14.98 12.24
CA THR A 201 -0.28 15.87 12.55
C THR A 201 -0.62 16.69 13.78
N ASP A 202 0.31 16.74 14.74
CA ASP A 202 0.19 17.64 15.88
C ASP A 202 0.65 19.04 15.48
N THR A 203 -0.32 19.89 15.12
CA THR A 203 -0.04 21.26 14.70
C THR A 203 0.52 22.14 15.82
N ASN A 204 0.63 21.65 17.06
CA ASN A 204 1.22 22.42 18.16
C ASN A 204 2.75 22.32 18.21
N THR A 205 3.32 21.30 17.57
CA THR A 205 4.74 20.96 17.67
C THR A 205 5.38 20.70 16.31
N ASP A 206 4.59 20.40 15.28
CA ASP A 206 5.07 20.18 13.92
C ASP A 206 5.55 21.49 13.27
N HIS A 207 6.83 21.53 12.89
CA HIS A 207 7.47 22.69 12.27
C HIS A 207 6.90 23.05 10.89
N ASP A 208 6.44 22.06 10.12
CA ASP A 208 5.91 22.24 8.77
C ASP A 208 4.39 22.52 8.75
N ASN A 209 3.70 22.31 9.88
CA ASN A 209 2.24 22.43 10.01
C ASN A 209 1.84 23.22 11.29
N CYS A 210 2.57 24.28 11.61
CA CYS A 210 2.43 24.95 12.90
C CYS A 210 1.17 25.82 13.01
N GLY A 211 0.23 25.39 13.86
CA GLY A 211 -1.09 25.98 14.08
C GLY A 211 -2.14 25.54 13.05
N THR A 212 -1.74 25.48 11.78
CA THR A 212 -2.56 25.06 10.64
C THR A 212 -1.73 24.22 9.67
N CYS A 213 -2.39 23.33 8.91
CA CYS A 213 -1.73 22.52 7.90
C CYS A 213 -1.00 23.40 6.86
N GLY A 214 0.21 23.00 6.48
CA GLY A 214 1.05 23.71 5.52
C GLY A 214 1.69 25.02 6.03
N LYS A 215 1.41 25.44 7.26
CA LYS A 215 2.07 26.62 7.85
C LYS A 215 3.44 26.24 8.41
N LYS A 216 4.43 26.25 7.54
CA LYS A 216 5.83 26.03 7.90
C LYS A 216 6.39 27.22 8.68
N CYS A 217 7.10 26.96 9.77
CA CYS A 217 7.83 27.99 10.49
C CYS A 217 9.07 28.46 9.73
N GLY A 218 9.41 29.74 9.87
CA GLY A 218 10.59 30.31 9.22
C GLY A 218 11.90 29.72 9.77
N PRO A 219 13.02 29.92 9.07
CA PRO A 219 14.35 29.60 9.61
C PRO A 219 14.52 30.30 10.96
N GLY A 220 14.94 29.58 12.00
CA GLY A 220 15.08 30.13 13.35
C GLY A 220 14.00 29.63 14.31
N GLN A 221 12.82 29.31 13.77
CA GLN A 221 11.60 29.17 14.55
C GLN A 221 11.25 27.70 14.81
N LYS A 222 10.80 27.42 16.03
CA LYS A 222 10.17 26.16 16.40
C LYS A 222 8.66 26.34 16.48
N CYS A 223 7.91 25.27 16.26
CA CYS A 223 6.50 25.27 16.58
C CYS A 223 6.32 25.02 18.08
N GLN A 224 5.75 25.99 18.79
CA GLN A 224 5.41 25.84 20.21
C GLN A 224 3.98 26.34 20.43
N GLY A 225 3.09 25.45 20.86
CA GLY A 225 1.68 25.78 21.11
C GLY A 225 0.96 26.28 19.86
N GLY A 226 1.33 25.78 18.68
CA GLY A 226 0.72 26.17 17.40
C GLY A 226 1.20 27.51 16.86
N THR A 227 2.21 28.12 17.50
CA THR A 227 2.82 29.37 17.07
C THR A 227 4.29 29.16 16.77
N CYS A 228 4.72 29.65 15.60
CA CYS A 228 6.13 29.73 15.28
C CYS A 228 6.78 30.74 16.22
N SER A 229 7.62 30.25 17.12
CA SER A 229 8.25 31.05 18.16
C SER A 229 9.72 30.68 18.31
N GLY A 230 10.49 31.61 18.85
CA GLY A 230 11.93 31.51 18.93
C GLY A 230 12.60 32.13 17.72
N ASN A 231 13.32 33.23 17.94
CA ASN A 231 14.65 33.30 17.35
C ASN A 231 15.49 32.37 18.23
N CYS A 232 16.33 31.50 17.66
CA CYS A 232 17.33 30.83 18.47
C CYS A 232 18.08 31.89 19.31
N SER A 233 18.45 31.55 20.54
CA SER A 233 19.14 32.49 21.42
C SER A 233 20.34 33.11 20.70
N LYS A 234 20.69 34.37 21.00
CA LYS A 234 21.82 35.05 20.35
C LYS A 234 23.06 34.12 20.32
N GLY A 235 23.60 33.85 19.13
CA GLY A 235 24.70 32.90 18.91
C GLY A 235 24.29 31.46 18.50
N GLN A 236 23.00 31.21 18.29
CA GLN A 236 22.48 29.94 17.76
C GLN A 236 21.86 30.12 16.36
N LEU A 237 22.04 29.12 15.50
CA LEU A 237 21.37 28.98 14.22
C LEU A 237 20.29 27.91 14.33
N SER A 238 19.18 28.09 13.62
CA SER A 238 18.21 27.00 13.44
C SER A 238 18.58 26.20 12.21
N CYS A 239 19.03 24.98 12.44
CA CYS A 239 19.36 24.03 11.39
C CYS A 239 18.32 22.92 11.43
N ASN A 240 17.48 22.85 10.39
CA ASN A 240 16.34 21.91 10.29
C ASN A 240 15.37 22.00 11.50
N GLY A 241 15.08 23.22 11.97
CA GLY A 241 14.14 23.44 13.08
C GLY A 241 14.74 23.22 14.48
N VAL A 242 16.00 22.78 14.59
CA VAL A 242 16.72 22.62 15.85
C VAL A 242 17.68 23.80 16.04
N CYS A 243 17.59 24.49 17.19
CA CYS A 243 18.57 25.51 17.55
C CYS A 243 19.89 24.88 17.95
N THR A 244 20.93 25.12 17.16
CA THR A 244 22.29 24.70 17.44
C THR A 244 23.22 25.91 17.54
N SER A 245 24.25 25.82 18.39
CA SER A 245 25.21 26.93 18.56
C SER A 245 26.12 27.02 17.34
N CYS A 246 26.04 28.10 16.56
CA CYS A 246 26.97 28.30 15.46
C CYS A 246 28.37 28.70 15.93
N GLU A 247 28.52 29.05 17.21
CA GLU A 247 29.79 29.43 17.81
C GLU A 247 30.62 28.24 18.27
N THR A 248 29.96 27.12 18.58
CA THR A 248 30.59 25.97 19.25
C THR A 248 30.24 24.60 18.66
N ASP A 249 29.18 24.47 17.86
CA ASP A 249 28.82 23.20 17.21
C ASP A 249 29.77 22.88 16.03
N PRO A 250 30.58 21.81 16.10
CA PRO A 250 31.45 21.40 15.01
C PRO A 250 30.70 20.94 13.76
N LEU A 251 29.41 20.67 13.81
CA LEU A 251 28.60 20.27 12.65
C LEU A 251 27.92 21.46 11.95
N ASN A 252 27.84 22.62 12.60
CA ASN A 252 27.09 23.79 12.13
C ASN A 252 27.85 25.11 12.38
N CYS A 253 29.17 25.09 12.19
CA CYS A 253 30.05 26.18 12.61
C CYS A 253 29.90 27.42 11.72
N GLY A 254 29.42 28.53 12.28
CA GLY A 254 29.17 29.79 11.55
C GLY A 254 27.97 29.78 10.59
N LYS A 255 27.59 28.63 10.01
CA LYS A 255 26.37 28.42 9.20
C LYS A 255 25.89 26.96 9.31
N CYS A 256 24.60 26.72 9.05
CA CYS A 256 24.04 25.36 9.05
C CYS A 256 24.75 24.45 8.05
N GLY A 257 25.04 23.22 8.48
CA GLY A 257 25.74 22.20 7.68
C GLY A 257 27.24 22.46 7.46
N ASN A 258 27.82 23.53 8.04
CA ASN A 258 29.26 23.76 7.97
C ASN A 258 30.00 22.90 9.01
N LYS A 259 30.26 21.66 8.62
CA LYS A 259 31.00 20.70 9.43
C LYS A 259 32.50 21.03 9.44
N CYS A 260 33.06 21.19 10.62
CA CYS A 260 34.50 21.31 10.82
C CYS A 260 35.22 20.01 10.45
N GLY A 261 36.43 20.16 9.89
CA GLY A 261 37.26 19.03 9.50
C GLY A 261 37.72 18.19 10.70
N THR A 262 38.20 16.98 10.43
CA THR A 262 38.79 16.11 11.46
C THR A 262 39.87 16.88 12.25
N GLY A 263 39.80 16.87 13.59
CA GLY A 263 40.75 17.59 14.46
C GLY A 263 40.42 19.07 14.72
N GLN A 264 39.36 19.61 14.12
CA GLN A 264 38.90 20.98 14.35
C GLN A 264 37.71 21.03 15.31
N LYS A 265 37.65 22.10 16.10
CA LYS A 265 36.47 22.48 16.89
C LYS A 265 35.86 23.74 16.30
N CYS A 266 34.60 23.99 16.58
CA CYS A 266 34.03 25.31 16.31
C CYS A 266 34.35 26.24 17.48
N GLN A 267 34.95 27.39 17.19
CA GLN A 267 35.23 28.42 18.18
C GLN A 267 34.93 29.79 17.58
N GLY A 268 33.94 30.49 18.14
CA GLY A 268 33.54 31.83 17.68
C GLY A 268 33.03 31.85 16.24
N GLY A 269 32.38 30.78 15.79
CA GLY A 269 31.81 30.69 14.46
C GLY A 269 32.78 30.26 13.36
N LYS A 270 34.01 29.88 13.74
CA LYS A 270 35.05 29.42 12.81
C LYS A 270 35.59 28.06 13.25
N CYS A 271 35.84 27.20 12.28
CA CYS A 271 36.53 25.94 12.54
C CYS A 271 38.00 26.26 12.86
N THR A 272 38.40 26.01 14.10
CA THR A 272 39.77 26.20 14.58
C THR A 272 40.38 24.85 14.91
N THR A 273 41.68 24.70 14.68
CA THR A 273 42.37 23.48 15.08
C THR A 273 42.59 23.52 16.60
N SER A 274 42.14 22.49 17.30
CA SER A 274 42.35 22.37 18.75
C SER A 274 43.06 21.07 19.02
N CYS A 275 44.39 21.11 19.01
CA CYS A 275 45.18 19.94 19.36
C CYS A 275 45.37 19.83 20.88
N PRO A 276 45.24 18.62 21.45
CA PRO A 276 45.62 18.37 22.84
C PRO A 276 47.05 18.86 23.11
N LYS A 277 47.33 19.22 24.37
CA LYS A 277 48.67 19.66 24.79
C LYS A 277 49.71 18.59 24.41
N GLY A 278 50.71 18.98 23.62
CA GLY A 278 51.75 18.07 23.10
C GLY A 278 51.55 17.60 21.65
N HIS A 279 50.44 17.95 20.98
CA HIS A 279 50.18 17.58 19.59
C HIS A 279 50.30 18.79 18.65
N LEU A 280 50.90 18.57 17.47
CA LEU A 280 51.04 19.58 16.42
C LEU A 280 49.93 19.43 15.38
N SER A 281 49.36 20.54 14.91
CA SER A 281 48.44 20.54 13.77
C SER A 281 49.21 20.33 12.47
N CYS A 282 49.00 19.19 11.81
CA CYS A 282 49.54 18.89 10.50
C CYS A 282 48.36 18.79 9.51
N ASN A 283 48.13 19.82 8.70
CA ASN A 283 46.99 19.91 7.76
C ASN A 283 45.61 19.62 8.42
N GLY A 284 45.41 20.10 9.66
CA GLY A 284 44.17 19.93 10.41
C GLY A 284 44.10 18.66 11.26
N VAL A 285 45.03 17.70 11.08
CA VAL A 285 45.12 16.49 11.90
C VAL A 285 46.08 16.72 13.06
N CYS A 286 45.62 16.48 14.28
CA CYS A 286 46.48 16.55 15.46
C CYS A 286 47.39 15.33 15.49
N THR A 287 48.70 15.59 15.46
CA THR A 287 49.74 14.55 15.40
C THR A 287 50.63 14.66 16.63
N ASN A 288 50.83 13.55 17.32
CA ASN A 288 51.79 13.44 18.42
C ASN A 288 53.19 13.13 17.90
N CYS A 289 54.10 14.10 17.98
CA CYS A 289 55.48 13.93 17.52
C CYS A 289 56.28 12.86 18.29
N GLU A 290 55.77 12.40 19.45
CA GLU A 290 56.43 11.39 20.29
C GLU A 290 55.92 9.96 20.05
N THR A 291 54.69 9.80 19.56
CA THR A 291 54.02 8.49 19.46
C THR A 291 53.47 8.15 18.09
N ASP A 292 53.26 9.14 17.22
CA ASP A 292 52.58 8.92 15.95
C ASP A 292 53.59 8.69 14.82
N PRO A 293 53.39 7.65 13.99
CA PRO A 293 54.25 7.40 12.84
C PRO A 293 54.08 8.52 11.81
N LEU A 294 55.04 9.45 11.76
CA LEU A 294 55.11 10.48 10.72
C LEU A 294 55.22 9.81 9.34
N THR A 295 54.14 9.79 8.57
CA THR A 295 54.18 9.38 7.16
C THR A 295 54.82 10.49 6.33
N ALA A 296 55.85 10.13 5.59
CA ALA A 296 56.84 11.02 4.96
C ALA A 296 56.33 11.96 3.84
N GLU A 297 55.03 12.20 3.70
CA GLU A 297 54.47 13.06 2.65
C GLU A 297 53.93 14.41 3.16
N SER A 298 53.82 14.63 4.47
CA SER A 298 53.16 15.83 5.03
C SER A 298 54.10 16.87 5.66
N VAL A 299 55.43 16.69 5.63
CA VAL A 299 56.40 17.58 6.31
C VAL A 299 57.21 18.44 5.33
N VAL A 300 56.63 18.82 4.19
CA VAL A 300 57.25 19.82 3.32
C VAL A 300 56.25 20.92 3.04
N LEU A 301 56.17 21.88 3.96
CA LEU A 301 56.03 23.31 3.62
C LEU A 301 56.19 24.12 4.92
N SER A 302 57.28 24.88 4.96
CA SER A 302 57.66 25.88 5.98
C SER A 302 58.38 25.39 7.25
N VAL A 303 59.65 25.03 7.08
CA VAL A 303 60.68 25.05 8.15
C VAL A 303 60.89 26.47 8.73
N ALA A 304 60.20 27.49 8.22
CA ALA A 304 60.41 28.89 8.58
C ALA A 304 59.71 29.37 9.88
N LYS A 305 58.88 28.57 10.57
CA LYS A 305 58.17 29.03 11.80
C LYS A 305 57.94 27.96 12.88
N VAL A 306 58.89 27.06 13.13
CA VAL A 306 58.81 26.19 14.32
C VAL A 306 59.29 26.97 15.55
N LYS A 307 58.35 27.40 16.42
CA LYS A 307 58.62 28.02 17.73
C LYS A 307 58.60 27.03 18.91
N HIS A 308 58.74 25.73 18.65
CA HIS A 308 58.90 24.75 19.71
C HIS A 308 60.11 23.86 19.45
N VAL A 309 61.12 24.14 20.27
CA VAL A 309 62.42 23.51 20.42
C VAL A 309 62.27 22.48 21.56
N ASN A 310 63.09 21.43 21.60
CA ASN A 310 63.17 20.58 22.79
C ASN A 310 63.69 21.40 24.00
N SER A 311 63.70 20.82 25.20
CA SER A 311 64.18 21.50 26.42
C SER A 311 65.65 21.96 26.37
N GLU A 312 66.36 21.72 25.27
CA GLU A 312 67.79 22.03 25.06
C GLU A 312 68.05 22.88 23.79
N ASN A 313 67.01 23.42 23.13
CA ASN A 313 67.15 24.31 21.97
C ASN A 313 67.86 23.71 20.72
N VAL A 314 67.81 22.39 20.52
CA VAL A 314 68.47 21.74 19.38
C VAL A 314 67.51 21.59 18.18
N PRO A 315 67.88 22.02 16.96
CA PRO A 315 67.15 21.69 15.74
C PRO A 315 67.13 20.18 15.53
N LEU A 316 65.96 19.55 15.60
CA LEU A 316 65.80 18.13 15.29
C LEU A 316 65.91 17.93 13.77
N VAL A 317 67.13 17.73 13.28
CA VAL A 317 67.37 17.13 11.96
C VAL A 317 67.01 15.65 12.07
N VAL A 318 65.78 15.29 11.69
CA VAL A 318 65.34 13.90 11.72
C VAL A 318 65.78 13.21 10.42
N PRO A 319 66.56 12.12 10.47
CA PRO A 319 66.99 11.42 9.26
C PRO A 319 65.80 10.77 8.54
N LYS A 320 65.85 10.71 7.20
CA LYS A 320 64.92 9.92 6.39
C LYS A 320 65.14 8.43 6.71
N CYS A 321 64.25 7.84 7.51
CA CYS A 321 64.31 6.41 7.82
C CYS A 321 63.88 5.58 6.61
N GLY A 322 64.53 4.43 6.41
CA GLY A 322 64.22 3.51 5.32
C GLY A 322 62.83 2.88 5.44
N ASN A 323 62.34 2.26 4.36
CA ASN A 323 61.00 1.65 4.32
C ASN A 323 60.75 0.73 5.53
N GLY A 324 59.76 1.13 6.35
CA GLY A 324 59.27 0.36 7.48
C GLY A 324 60.05 0.52 8.80
N GLN A 325 61.06 1.39 8.86
CA GLN A 325 61.70 1.80 10.11
C GLN A 325 60.90 2.92 10.80
N ILE A 326 60.93 2.96 12.13
CA ILE A 326 60.38 4.08 12.92
C ILE A 326 61.48 5.00 13.43
N CYS A 327 61.17 6.29 13.58
CA CYS A 327 62.04 7.20 14.33
C CYS A 327 61.78 7.01 15.83
N LYS A 328 62.81 6.62 16.59
CA LYS A 328 62.77 6.51 18.05
C LYS A 328 63.92 7.33 18.62
N ALA A 329 63.61 8.37 19.40
CA ALA A 329 64.58 9.28 20.02
C ALA A 329 65.59 9.89 19.00
N GLY A 330 65.09 10.35 17.84
CA GLY A 330 65.92 11.00 16.82
C GLY A 330 66.80 10.04 15.99
N LYS A 331 66.66 8.71 16.15
CA LYS A 331 67.37 7.69 15.36
C LYS A 331 66.39 6.73 14.70
N CYS A 332 66.73 6.25 13.50
CA CYS A 332 65.96 5.20 12.84
C CYS A 332 66.17 3.87 13.57
N SER A 333 65.09 3.31 14.12
CA SER A 333 65.08 2.04 14.84
C SER A 333 64.51 0.92 13.96
N SER A 334 65.07 -0.30 14.08
CA SER A 334 64.54 -1.53 13.45
C SER A 334 63.28 -2.07 14.13
N SER A 335 62.53 -1.20 14.81
CA SER A 335 61.21 -1.47 15.35
C SER A 335 60.21 -1.13 14.25
N CYS A 336 59.48 -2.12 13.75
CA CYS A 336 58.53 -1.90 12.68
C CYS A 336 57.31 -1.11 13.19
N SER A 337 56.73 -0.28 12.32
CA SER A 337 55.47 0.41 12.61
C SER A 337 54.36 -0.58 13.02
N TYR A 338 53.37 -0.10 13.78
CA TYR A 338 52.30 -0.94 14.32
C TYR A 338 51.62 -1.78 13.21
N GLY A 339 51.55 -3.10 13.42
CA GLY A 339 50.98 -4.05 12.46
C GLY A 339 51.95 -4.63 11.42
N LEU A 340 53.22 -4.20 11.39
CA LEU A 340 54.27 -4.77 10.54
C LEU A 340 55.15 -5.74 11.34
N LYS A 341 55.59 -6.83 10.69
CA LYS A 341 56.51 -7.81 11.29
C LYS A 341 57.92 -7.60 10.76
N LYS A 342 58.92 -7.73 11.63
CA LYS A 342 60.33 -7.69 11.24
C LYS A 342 60.69 -8.97 10.47
N CYS A 343 61.08 -8.80 9.21
CA CYS A 343 61.50 -9.84 8.28
C CYS A 343 62.94 -9.56 7.82
N GLY A 344 63.91 -10.03 8.61
CA GLY A 344 65.32 -9.68 8.45
C GLY A 344 65.58 -8.20 8.77
N ASN A 345 66.15 -7.48 7.80
CA ASN A 345 66.42 -6.04 7.88
C ASN A 345 65.26 -5.17 7.35
N THR A 346 64.15 -5.79 6.95
CA THR A 346 62.97 -5.09 6.41
C THR A 346 61.76 -5.33 7.29
N CYS A 347 60.79 -4.41 7.23
CA CYS A 347 59.50 -4.58 7.89
C CYS A 347 58.45 -4.88 6.83
N ALA A 348 57.72 -5.98 7.00
CA ALA A 348 56.74 -6.44 6.04
C ALA A 348 55.36 -6.57 6.68
N ASN A 349 54.33 -6.21 5.92
CA ASN A 349 52.96 -6.49 6.33
C ASN A 349 52.63 -7.94 5.98
N THR A 350 52.74 -8.85 6.95
CA THR A 350 52.45 -10.28 6.71
C THR A 350 51.01 -10.56 6.28
N LYS A 351 50.11 -9.58 6.33
CA LYS A 351 48.73 -9.74 5.84
C LYS A 351 48.56 -9.42 4.36
N THR A 352 49.44 -8.61 3.77
CA THR A 352 49.25 -8.05 2.42
C THR A 352 50.50 -8.08 1.55
N ASP A 353 51.68 -8.34 2.10
CA ASP A 353 52.93 -8.41 1.33
C ASP A 353 53.06 -9.78 0.65
N ASN A 354 53.02 -9.77 -0.68
CA ASN A 354 53.16 -10.96 -1.53
C ASN A 354 54.48 -11.73 -1.34
N ASN A 355 55.53 -11.11 -0.79
CA ASN A 355 56.81 -11.75 -0.52
C ASN A 355 56.96 -12.23 0.93
N ASN A 356 56.03 -11.86 1.82
CA ASN A 356 56.07 -12.15 3.25
C ASN A 356 54.70 -12.58 3.80
N CYS A 357 53.92 -13.32 3.01
CA CYS A 357 52.51 -13.61 3.30
C CYS A 357 52.33 -14.64 4.42
N GLY A 358 51.63 -14.27 5.49
CA GLY A 358 51.41 -15.07 6.69
C GLY A 358 52.64 -15.16 7.61
N LYS A 359 53.84 -15.25 7.02
CA LYS A 359 55.12 -15.19 7.72
C LYS A 359 56.22 -14.65 6.80
N CYS A 360 57.30 -14.14 7.40
CA CYS A 360 58.45 -13.62 6.68
C CYS A 360 59.02 -14.64 5.68
N GLY A 361 59.41 -14.16 4.49
CA GLY A 361 59.98 -14.96 3.41
C GLY A 361 59.00 -15.88 2.68
N THR A 362 57.71 -15.87 3.02
CA THR A 362 56.70 -16.67 2.30
C THR A 362 56.18 -15.88 1.10
N LYS A 363 56.66 -16.26 -0.08
CA LYS A 363 56.30 -15.63 -1.35
C LYS A 363 55.09 -16.34 -1.99
N CYS A 364 54.05 -15.60 -2.33
CA CYS A 364 52.93 -16.09 -3.11
C CYS A 364 53.34 -16.38 -4.55
N LYS A 365 52.70 -17.36 -5.20
CA LYS A 365 52.98 -17.72 -6.59
C LYS A 365 52.62 -16.55 -7.53
N SER A 366 53.14 -16.56 -8.76
CA SER A 366 52.97 -15.45 -9.72
C SER A 366 51.51 -15.06 -10.01
N ASN A 367 50.59 -16.02 -9.88
CA ASN A 367 49.15 -15.86 -10.05
C ASN A 367 48.36 -15.60 -8.74
N GLU A 368 49.04 -15.37 -7.62
CA GLU A 368 48.44 -15.17 -6.30
C GLU A 368 48.72 -13.76 -5.73
N ILE A 369 47.88 -13.35 -4.78
CA ILE A 369 48.04 -12.16 -3.95
C ILE A 369 47.98 -12.53 -2.47
N CYS A 370 48.70 -11.80 -1.63
CA CYS A 370 48.57 -11.94 -0.19
C CYS A 370 47.34 -11.19 0.31
N GLN A 371 46.35 -11.91 0.83
CA GLN A 371 45.15 -11.33 1.42
C GLN A 371 44.92 -11.92 2.81
N SER A 372 44.90 -11.06 3.83
CA SER A 372 44.76 -11.45 5.24
C SER A 372 45.77 -12.53 5.68
N GLY A 373 46.96 -12.52 5.09
CA GLY A 373 48.06 -13.44 5.43
C GLY A 373 47.96 -14.81 4.78
N LYS A 374 47.15 -14.95 3.73
CA LYS A 374 47.07 -16.16 2.89
C LYS A 374 47.28 -15.78 1.43
N CYS A 375 47.98 -16.63 0.69
CA CYS A 375 48.11 -16.49 -0.76
C CYS A 375 46.81 -16.95 -1.43
N CYS A 376 46.12 -16.02 -2.07
CA CYS A 376 44.83 -16.23 -2.73
C CYS A 376 44.99 -16.01 -4.24
N GLN A 377 44.26 -16.78 -5.06
CA GLN A 377 44.27 -16.63 -6.51
C GLN A 377 43.69 -15.27 -6.92
N LYS A 378 44.34 -14.57 -7.86
CA LYS A 378 43.83 -13.30 -8.42
C LYS A 378 42.48 -13.55 -9.11
N GLY A 379 41.38 -12.99 -8.58
CA GLY A 379 40.11 -12.89 -9.32
C GLY A 379 38.94 -13.80 -8.90
N LYS A 380 38.97 -14.49 -7.75
CA LYS A 380 37.74 -15.09 -7.18
C LYS A 380 37.37 -14.39 -5.86
N LYS A 381 36.26 -13.65 -5.86
CA LYS A 381 35.59 -13.20 -4.64
C LYS A 381 35.24 -14.44 -3.81
N SER A 382 35.72 -14.53 -2.59
CA SER A 382 35.24 -15.51 -1.62
C SER A 382 33.79 -15.17 -1.26
N GLU A 383 32.85 -16.06 -1.57
CA GLU A 383 31.49 -16.02 -1.03
C GLU A 383 31.52 -16.16 0.51
N PRO A 384 30.59 -15.52 1.22
CA PRO A 384 30.49 -15.64 2.67
C PRO A 384 30.05 -17.04 3.07
N SER A 385 30.86 -17.73 3.88
CA SER A 385 30.51 -19.02 4.46
C SER A 385 29.28 -18.88 5.37
N LYS A 386 28.25 -19.69 5.08
CA LYS A 386 27.11 -19.93 5.97
C LYS A 386 27.62 -20.49 7.30
N HIS A 387 27.53 -19.72 8.38
CA HIS A 387 27.56 -20.28 9.73
C HIS A 387 26.18 -20.14 10.36
N SER A 388 25.62 -21.31 10.70
CA SER A 388 24.49 -21.54 11.57
C SER A 388 24.57 -20.68 12.84
N GLY A 389 23.50 -19.94 13.13
CA GLY A 389 23.37 -19.17 14.36
C GLY A 389 23.28 -20.08 15.58
N GLN A 390 24.28 -20.00 16.45
CA GLN A 390 24.11 -20.19 17.88
C GLN A 390 24.88 -19.08 18.59
N SER A 391 24.15 -18.35 19.43
CA SER A 391 24.59 -17.22 20.24
C SER A 391 25.41 -17.71 21.43
N GLU A 392 26.69 -17.36 21.50
CA GLU A 392 27.47 -17.44 22.75
C GLU A 392 27.69 -16.03 23.32
N LYS A 393 27.20 -15.86 24.56
CA LYS A 393 27.44 -14.71 25.42
C LYS A 393 28.89 -14.74 25.92
N SER A 394 29.64 -13.67 25.72
CA SER A 394 30.95 -13.46 26.38
C SER A 394 30.90 -12.28 27.37
N LYS A 395 31.23 -12.61 28.63
CA LYS A 395 31.40 -11.77 29.83
C LYS A 395 32.35 -10.58 29.65
N PRO A 396 32.16 -9.47 30.41
CA PRO A 396 33.15 -8.40 30.54
C PRO A 396 34.22 -8.70 31.60
N SER A 397 35.43 -8.19 31.35
CA SER A 397 36.62 -8.32 32.21
C SER A 397 36.65 -7.26 33.32
N LYS A 398 37.20 -7.65 34.48
CA LYS A 398 37.38 -6.83 35.69
C LYS A 398 38.62 -5.94 35.56
N HIS A 399 38.54 -4.70 36.01
CA HIS A 399 39.64 -4.04 36.72
C HIS A 399 39.12 -3.13 37.83
N SER A 400 39.95 -3.05 38.87
CA SER A 400 39.74 -2.64 40.24
C SER A 400 39.65 -1.14 40.49
N GLY A 401 38.79 -0.74 41.44
CA GLY A 401 38.85 0.55 42.14
C GLY A 401 38.25 0.39 43.54
N GLN A 402 39.11 0.41 44.57
CA GLN A 402 38.77 0.24 45.97
C GLN A 402 38.05 1.46 46.57
N SER A 403 37.11 1.20 47.48
CA SER A 403 36.45 2.17 48.35
C SER A 403 37.37 2.69 49.45
N TYR A 404 37.23 3.97 49.78
CA TYR A 404 37.46 4.48 51.14
C TYR A 404 36.15 5.04 51.71
N LYS A 405 35.84 4.61 52.95
CA LYS A 405 34.70 5.04 53.79
C LYS A 405 35.03 6.30 54.60
N GLY A 406 34.01 7.09 54.93
CA GLY A 406 34.00 8.05 56.07
C GLY A 406 33.05 9.24 55.83
N LYS A 407 31.79 9.18 56.28
CA LYS A 407 31.20 9.90 57.45
C LYS A 407 31.34 11.44 57.41
N TYR A 408 30.22 12.17 57.36
CA TYR A 408 29.68 13.03 58.43
C TYR A 408 28.38 13.73 58.00
N SER A 409 27.59 14.09 59.01
CA SER A 409 26.15 14.36 59.05
C SER A 409 25.72 15.81 58.77
N ASN A 410 24.44 16.00 58.39
CA ASN A 410 23.45 17.02 58.88
C ASN A 410 22.41 17.26 57.76
N LYS A 411 21.14 16.87 57.88
CA LYS A 411 20.03 17.23 58.80
C LYS A 411 19.33 18.53 58.39
N TYR A 412 17.98 18.47 58.46
CA TYR A 412 16.94 19.51 58.34
C TYR A 412 16.50 19.83 56.90
N ASP A 413 15.23 19.93 56.54
CA ASP A 413 13.94 19.54 57.14
C ASP A 413 12.84 19.85 56.09
N TYR A 414 11.58 19.57 56.43
CA TYR A 414 10.32 20.07 55.84
C TYR A 414 9.60 19.28 54.72
N ASP A 415 8.79 18.33 55.22
CA ASP A 415 7.32 18.20 55.09
C ASP A 415 6.56 17.96 53.77
N ASP A 416 5.61 17.05 53.98
CA ASP A 416 4.23 16.96 53.47
C ASP A 416 4.00 16.64 51.98
N LYS A 417 2.97 15.88 51.61
CA LYS A 417 2.09 14.85 52.19
C LYS A 417 1.08 14.58 51.06
N HIS A 418 0.58 13.34 50.99
CA HIS A 418 -0.56 12.90 50.16
C HIS A 418 -0.30 12.85 48.64
N ASN A 419 -0.76 11.86 47.87
CA ASN A 419 -1.99 11.10 48.01
C ASN A 419 -1.85 9.71 47.37
N LYS A 420 -2.22 8.67 48.13
CA LYS A 420 -2.44 7.30 47.64
C LYS A 420 -3.85 7.25 47.06
N ASN A 421 -4.02 6.82 45.82
CA ASN A 421 -5.14 5.96 45.42
C ASN A 421 -4.99 5.55 43.96
N ASN A 422 -4.61 4.30 43.72
CA ASN A 422 -4.92 3.63 42.46
C ASN A 422 -5.36 2.21 42.77
N LYS A 423 -6.69 2.02 42.89
CA LYS A 423 -7.33 0.71 42.88
C LYS A 423 -8.01 0.52 41.53
N PHE A 424 -7.37 -0.31 40.72
CA PHE A 424 -7.97 -1.14 39.68
C PHE A 424 -9.24 -1.82 40.19
N TRP A 425 -10.28 -1.96 39.36
CA TRP A 425 -11.02 -3.21 39.10
C TRP A 425 -11.87 -3.03 37.81
N TRP A 426 -11.90 -4.08 37.01
CA TRP A 426 -12.54 -4.23 35.70
C TRP A 426 -14.04 -4.51 35.82
N TRP A 427 -14.86 -3.96 34.92
CA TRP A 427 -16.04 -4.59 34.29
C TRP A 427 -16.12 -4.11 32.84
#